data_AF-A0A2I1CM00-F1
#
_entry.id   AF-A0A2I1CM00-F1
#
_cell.length_a   1.000
_cell.length_b   1.000
_cell.length_c   1.000
_cell.angle_alpha   90.00
_cell.angle_beta   90.00
_cell.angle_gamma   90.00
#
_symmetry.space_group_name_H-M   'P 1'
#
loop_
_entity.id
_entity.type
_entity.pdbx_description
1 polymer ?
#
loop_
_entity_poly.entity_id
_entity_poly.type
_entity_poly.pdbx_seq_one_letter_code
_entity_poly.pdbx_strand_id
1 'polypeptide(L)'
;MAPAVSHTQIVCSSKASNAITVNSPADARAQLELFLCSDPETNLLLKLSWANLNSQPVRQILRAVRRKYRVEYDPDYEVLKVKAMPSPLHNALSECMALSLAKANVTVLTPDEIMRILILAKNRHLSRSPTLSPGKKPVAWIKEPDFTICFKELGHKAVIRVVFEIGFTESYSDLLRDASQWLLRSGGEVKLAIIIKIDEDKRQLHCRQRTEEFTSGLSDLISKYGDAESRHCHNIEAKGPVLESSYHLYEAIQSEITASDWVGQISAYLEMWEMNGGRPALRGSRIDILPTPSNPRDPEIRITDLIPEDRRTLFTDPDESKTIKLDMSFYREALNLAMPDTAFTRAVKVIRPLDKGREGA
;
A
#
# COMPACT_ATOMS: atom_id res chain seq x y z
N MET A 1 -40.09 -9.29 13.62
CA MET A 1 -39.22 -10.37 13.13
C MET A 1 -38.01 -9.74 12.48
N ALA A 2 -36.84 -9.80 13.11
CA ALA A 2 -35.60 -9.27 12.54
C ALA A 2 -35.05 -10.30 11.53
N PRO A 3 -34.49 -9.87 10.38
CA PRO A 3 -33.97 -10.81 9.39
C PRO A 3 -32.69 -11.47 9.91
N ALA A 4 -32.60 -12.78 9.71
CA ALA A 4 -31.43 -13.58 10.06
C ALA A 4 -30.23 -13.13 9.23
N VAL A 5 -29.18 -12.63 9.91
CA VAL A 5 -27.90 -12.32 9.28
C VAL A 5 -27.22 -13.64 8.92
N SER A 6 -27.17 -13.96 7.64
CA SER A 6 -26.44 -15.11 7.11
C SER A 6 -24.94 -14.93 7.37
N HIS A 7 -24.39 -15.71 8.30
CA HIS A 7 -22.95 -15.81 8.52
C HIS A 7 -22.31 -16.55 7.34
N THR A 8 -21.85 -15.80 6.34
CA THR A 8 -21.06 -16.35 5.25
C THR A 8 -19.72 -16.84 5.80
N GLN A 9 -19.55 -18.16 5.95
CA GLN A 9 -18.24 -18.73 6.20
C GLN A 9 -17.33 -18.39 5.02
N ILE A 10 -16.24 -17.67 5.29
CA ILE A 10 -15.23 -17.34 4.29
C ILE A 10 -14.48 -18.64 3.94
N VAL A 11 -14.97 -19.35 2.93
CA VAL A 11 -14.23 -20.45 2.29
C VAL A 11 -13.20 -19.80 1.38
N CYS A 12 -12.02 -19.54 1.95
CA CYS A 12 -10.89 -18.99 1.21
C CYS A 12 -10.32 -20.09 0.31
N SER A 13 -10.69 -20.11 -0.98
CA SER A 13 -10.11 -21.05 -1.94
C SER A 13 -8.62 -20.76 -2.06
N SER A 14 -7.76 -21.74 -1.74
CA SER A 14 -6.31 -21.60 -1.83
C SER A 14 -5.87 -21.51 -3.29
N LYS A 15 -5.81 -20.30 -3.85
CA LYS A 15 -5.04 -20.08 -5.08
C LYS A 15 -3.57 -20.39 -4.77
N ALA A 16 -2.92 -21.13 -5.66
CA ALA A 16 -1.48 -21.36 -5.61
C ALA A 16 -0.76 -20.01 -5.46
N SER A 17 0.27 -19.96 -4.61
CA SER A 17 1.05 -18.75 -4.38
C SER A 17 1.63 -18.24 -5.71
N ASN A 18 1.42 -16.96 -6.04
CA ASN A 18 2.01 -16.32 -7.22
C ASN A 18 3.54 -16.11 -7.10
N ALA A 19 4.19 -16.72 -6.12
CA ALA A 19 5.63 -16.59 -5.90
C ALA A 19 6.42 -17.35 -6.95
N ILE A 20 7.38 -16.68 -7.59
CA ILE A 20 8.32 -17.26 -8.55
C ILE A 20 9.27 -18.17 -7.76
N THR A 21 9.28 -19.46 -8.09
CA THR A 21 10.20 -20.41 -7.46
C THR A 21 11.59 -20.25 -8.06
N VAL A 22 12.60 -20.00 -7.21
CA VAL A 22 14.00 -19.86 -7.64
C VAL A 22 14.85 -20.91 -6.94
N ASN A 23 15.58 -21.71 -7.73
CA ASN A 23 16.29 -22.89 -7.22
C ASN A 23 17.75 -22.59 -6.85
N SER A 24 18.31 -21.48 -7.34
CA SER A 24 19.69 -21.09 -7.07
C SER A 24 19.84 -19.63 -6.65
N PRO A 25 20.95 -19.27 -5.98
CA PRO A 25 21.34 -17.88 -5.75
C PRO A 25 21.42 -17.01 -7.02
N ALA A 26 21.84 -17.60 -8.14
CA ALA A 26 21.97 -16.90 -9.41
C ALA A 26 20.60 -16.53 -9.98
N ASP A 27 19.64 -17.46 -9.94
CA ASP A 27 18.26 -17.21 -10.40
C ASP A 27 17.60 -16.12 -9.54
N ALA A 28 17.75 -16.21 -8.21
CA ALA A 28 17.22 -15.22 -7.30
C ALA A 28 17.79 -13.82 -7.57
N ARG A 29 19.10 -13.73 -7.82
CA ARG A 29 19.76 -12.48 -8.18
C ARG A 29 19.24 -11.93 -9.50
N ALA A 30 19.13 -12.75 -10.54
CA ALA A 30 18.63 -12.32 -11.85
C ALA A 30 17.21 -11.75 -11.77
N GLN A 31 16.32 -12.39 -10.99
CA GLN A 31 14.97 -11.87 -10.76
C GLN A 31 14.97 -10.53 -10.01
N LEU A 32 15.87 -10.36 -9.03
CA LEU A 32 16.01 -9.09 -8.30
C LEU A 32 16.61 -7.98 -9.18
N GLU A 33 17.55 -8.30 -10.06
CA GLU A 33 18.10 -7.36 -11.06
C GLU A 33 17.02 -6.95 -12.05
N LEU A 34 16.26 -7.91 -12.59
CA LEU A 34 15.12 -7.63 -13.45
C LEU A 34 14.12 -6.71 -12.77
N PHE A 35 13.79 -6.99 -11.51
CA PHE A 35 12.91 -6.15 -10.70
C PHE A 35 13.46 -4.74 -10.54
N LEU A 36 14.73 -4.57 -10.15
CA LEU A 36 15.36 -3.26 -10.00
C LEU A 36 15.32 -2.45 -11.31
N CYS A 37 15.62 -3.11 -12.44
CA CYS A 37 15.65 -2.49 -13.76
C CYS A 37 14.25 -2.13 -14.30
N SER A 38 13.19 -2.81 -13.84
CA SER A 38 11.82 -2.64 -14.33
C SER A 38 11.00 -1.57 -13.60
N ASP A 39 11.51 -0.99 -12.51
CA ASP A 39 10.79 -0.10 -11.57
C ASP A 39 9.30 -0.45 -11.43
N PRO A 40 9.00 -1.66 -10.93
CA PRO A 40 7.71 -2.29 -11.10
C PRO A 40 6.70 -1.77 -10.09
N GLU A 41 5.46 -1.71 -10.53
CA GLU A 41 4.33 -1.29 -9.69
C GLU A 41 3.80 -2.42 -8.80
N THR A 42 4.18 -3.65 -9.13
CA THR A 42 3.75 -4.85 -8.43
C THR A 42 4.88 -5.41 -7.58
N ASN A 43 4.52 -5.94 -6.41
CA ASN A 43 5.46 -6.63 -5.55
C ASN A 43 6.09 -7.83 -6.27
N LEU A 44 7.38 -8.05 -6.06
CA LEU A 44 8.03 -9.32 -6.42
C LEU A 44 7.92 -10.29 -5.26
N LEU A 45 7.47 -11.50 -5.58
CA LEU A 45 7.43 -12.63 -4.64
C LEU A 45 8.35 -13.72 -5.17
N LEU A 46 9.44 -13.99 -4.45
CA LEU A 46 10.35 -15.09 -4.76
C LEU A 46 10.25 -16.16 -3.68
N LYS A 47 10.06 -17.41 -4.08
CA LYS A 47 10.19 -18.56 -3.18
C LYS A 47 11.64 -19.06 -3.23
N LEU A 48 12.41 -18.79 -2.17
CA LEU A 48 13.81 -19.19 -2.00
C LEU A 48 14.17 -19.56 -0.56
N SER A 49 15.00 -20.59 -0.44
CA SER A 49 15.47 -21.07 0.86
C SER A 49 16.28 -20.03 1.62
N TRP A 50 16.35 -20.19 2.94
CA TRP A 50 17.16 -19.32 3.80
C TRP A 50 18.64 -19.30 3.39
N ALA A 51 19.16 -20.44 2.93
CA ALA A 51 20.53 -20.55 2.42
C ALA A 51 20.74 -19.71 1.16
N ASN A 52 19.78 -19.75 0.22
CA ASN A 52 19.84 -18.96 -1.01
C ASN A 52 19.70 -17.45 -0.71
N LEU A 53 18.80 -17.06 0.20
CA LEU A 53 18.63 -15.68 0.63
C LEU A 53 19.93 -15.11 1.23
N ASN A 54 20.64 -15.92 2.02
CA ASN A 54 21.89 -15.54 2.66
C ASN A 54 23.12 -15.82 1.79
N SER A 55 22.97 -16.21 0.54
CA SER A 55 24.11 -16.28 -0.38
C SER A 55 24.70 -14.89 -0.62
N GLN A 56 26.00 -14.81 -0.91
CA GLN A 56 26.67 -13.54 -1.20
C GLN A 56 26.02 -12.78 -2.39
N PRO A 57 25.70 -13.43 -3.53
CA PRO A 57 25.14 -12.72 -4.68
C PRO A 57 23.78 -12.07 -4.37
N VAL A 58 22.91 -12.77 -3.63
CA VAL A 58 21.59 -12.27 -3.23
C VAL A 58 21.71 -11.16 -2.18
N ARG A 59 22.57 -11.32 -1.18
CA ARG A 59 22.80 -10.27 -0.17
C ARG A 59 23.35 -8.98 -0.78
N GLN A 60 24.21 -9.06 -1.79
CA GLN A 60 24.74 -7.88 -2.48
C GLN A 60 23.63 -7.11 -3.20
N ILE A 61 22.83 -7.78 -4.03
CA ILE A 61 21.75 -7.09 -4.77
C ILE A 61 20.66 -6.59 -3.81
N LEU A 62 20.35 -7.32 -2.74
CA LEU A 62 19.38 -6.88 -1.74
C LEU A 62 19.79 -5.59 -1.02
N ARG A 63 21.09 -5.26 -0.93
CA ARG A 63 21.52 -3.95 -0.42
C ARG A 63 21.10 -2.82 -1.36
N ALA A 64 21.20 -3.03 -2.67
CA ALA A 64 20.70 -2.07 -3.66
C ALA A 64 19.17 -2.00 -3.65
N VAL A 65 18.49 -3.15 -3.65
CA VAL A 65 17.02 -3.23 -3.53
C VAL A 65 16.52 -2.47 -2.31
N ARG A 66 17.13 -2.66 -1.13
CA ARG A 66 16.70 -2.01 0.12
C ARG A 66 16.87 -0.49 0.13
N ARG A 67 17.70 0.08 -0.76
CA ARG A 67 17.79 1.54 -0.92
C ARG A 67 16.52 2.12 -1.55
N LYS A 68 15.87 1.34 -2.43
CA LYS A 68 14.72 1.78 -3.21
C LYS A 68 13.41 1.10 -2.82
N TYR A 69 13.42 -0.06 -2.18
CA TYR A 69 12.24 -0.89 -1.94
C TYR A 69 12.24 -1.50 -0.55
N ARG A 70 11.04 -1.76 -0.01
CA ARG A 70 10.90 -2.54 1.22
C ARG A 70 11.07 -4.02 0.92
N VAL A 71 11.81 -4.73 1.77
CA VAL A 71 12.10 -6.16 1.59
C VAL A 71 11.70 -6.91 2.85
N GLU A 72 10.80 -7.86 2.69
CA GLU A 72 10.31 -8.74 3.75
C GLU A 72 10.64 -10.18 3.39
N TYR A 73 11.10 -10.98 4.36
CA TYR A 73 11.30 -12.41 4.17
C TYR A 73 10.50 -13.17 5.21
N ASP A 74 9.74 -14.14 4.74
CA ASP A 74 9.04 -15.08 5.61
C ASP A 74 9.75 -16.44 5.61
N PRO A 75 10.39 -16.83 6.73
CA PRO A 75 11.14 -18.06 6.83
C PRO A 75 10.27 -19.32 6.86
N ASP A 76 9.00 -19.22 7.26
CA ASP A 76 8.13 -20.39 7.39
C ASP A 76 7.69 -20.92 6.02
N TYR A 77 7.73 -20.06 4.99
CA TYR A 77 7.34 -20.38 3.62
C TYR A 77 8.45 -20.20 2.61
N GLU A 78 9.60 -19.73 3.09
CA GLU A 78 10.75 -19.41 2.28
C GLU A 78 10.40 -18.40 1.18
N VAL A 79 9.62 -17.36 1.50
CA VAL A 79 9.18 -16.33 0.53
C VAL A 79 9.80 -14.98 0.85
N LEU A 80 10.56 -14.45 -0.11
CA LEU A 80 11.02 -13.07 -0.15
C LEU A 80 10.00 -12.22 -0.91
N LYS A 81 9.52 -11.16 -0.27
CA LYS A 81 8.70 -10.12 -0.86
C LYS A 81 9.52 -8.84 -1.00
N VAL A 82 9.66 -8.36 -2.23
CA VAL A 82 10.15 -7.00 -2.50
C VAL A 82 8.92 -6.17 -2.84
N LYS A 83 8.58 -5.23 -1.96
CA LYS A 83 7.41 -4.35 -2.14
C LYS A 83 7.75 -3.27 -3.16
N ALA A 84 6.90 -3.12 -4.17
CA ALA A 84 6.94 -1.95 -5.04
C ALA A 84 6.77 -0.68 -4.18
N MET A 85 7.37 0.43 -4.62
CA MET A 85 7.29 1.67 -3.85
C MET A 85 5.85 2.19 -3.77
N PRO A 86 5.50 2.88 -2.68
CA PRO A 86 4.18 3.50 -2.56
C PRO A 86 3.95 4.46 -3.74
N SER A 87 2.90 4.20 -4.53
CA SER A 87 2.43 5.13 -5.55
C SER A 87 1.76 6.35 -4.89
N PRO A 88 1.58 7.47 -5.62
CA PRO A 88 0.75 8.57 -5.13
C PRO A 88 -0.64 8.10 -4.66
N LEU A 89 -1.27 7.18 -5.40
CA LEU A 89 -2.56 6.57 -5.01
C LEU A 89 -2.48 5.82 -3.66
N HIS A 90 -1.40 5.08 -3.42
CA HIS A 90 -1.19 4.40 -2.14
C HIS A 90 -0.99 5.42 -1.00
N ASN A 91 -0.29 6.51 -1.27
CA ASN A 91 0.03 7.53 -0.26
C ASN A 91 -1.12 8.50 0.03
N ALA A 92 -2.15 8.58 -0.82
CA ALA A 92 -3.28 9.50 -0.68
C ALA A 92 -3.99 9.41 0.70
N LEU A 93 -3.91 8.26 1.38
CA LEU A 93 -4.51 8.10 2.71
C LEU A 93 -3.78 8.92 3.79
N SER A 94 -2.47 9.19 3.62
CA SER A 94 -1.66 9.89 4.63
C SER A 94 -2.23 11.27 4.98
N GLU A 95 -2.60 12.04 3.97
CA GLU A 95 -3.18 13.37 4.11
C GLU A 95 -4.56 13.31 4.77
N CYS A 96 -5.40 12.36 4.34
CA CYS A 96 -6.71 12.13 4.95
C CYS A 96 -6.59 11.81 6.45
N MET A 97 -5.62 10.97 6.82
CA MET A 97 -5.39 10.61 8.22
C MET A 97 -4.89 11.79 9.05
N ALA A 98 -3.94 12.56 8.51
CA ALA A 98 -3.43 13.75 9.17
C ALA A 98 -4.55 14.77 9.42
N LEU A 99 -5.38 15.04 8.42
CA LEU A 99 -6.50 15.98 8.52
C LEU A 99 -7.59 15.48 9.48
N SER A 100 -7.98 14.20 9.37
CA SER A 100 -9.01 13.62 10.23
C SER A 100 -8.60 13.66 11.70
N LEU A 101 -7.34 13.37 12.01
CA LEU A 101 -6.83 13.45 13.38
C LEU A 101 -6.67 14.91 13.85
N ALA A 102 -6.21 15.83 12.99
CA ALA A 102 -6.15 17.25 13.33
C ALA A 102 -7.54 17.80 13.68
N LYS A 103 -8.57 17.44 12.92
CA LYS A 103 -9.97 17.78 13.21
C LYS A 103 -10.42 17.18 14.54
N ALA A 104 -10.09 15.90 14.79
CA ALA A 104 -10.42 15.24 16.05
C ALA A 104 -9.75 15.91 17.26
N ASN A 105 -8.49 16.35 17.13
CA ASN A 105 -7.78 17.07 18.18
C ASN A 105 -8.48 18.38 18.59
N VAL A 106 -9.21 19.01 17.66
CA VAL A 106 -9.91 20.28 17.94
C VAL A 106 -11.34 20.05 18.43
N THR A 107 -11.97 18.94 18.04
CA THR A 107 -13.44 18.79 18.17
C THR A 107 -13.90 17.61 19.02
N VAL A 108 -13.06 16.58 19.21
CA VAL A 108 -13.45 15.32 19.85
C VAL A 108 -12.55 14.98 21.04
N LEU A 109 -11.23 15.10 20.86
CA LEU A 109 -10.27 14.66 21.86
C LEU A 109 -10.01 15.72 22.91
N THR A 110 -9.81 15.30 24.16
CA THR A 110 -9.33 16.18 25.24
C THR A 110 -7.84 16.45 25.08
N PRO A 111 -7.31 17.52 25.70
CA PRO A 111 -5.86 17.78 25.72
C PRO A 111 -5.04 16.57 26.20
N ASP A 112 -5.53 15.83 27.20
CA ASP A 112 -4.85 14.64 27.70
C ASP A 112 -4.86 13.47 26.72
N GLU A 113 -5.96 13.27 25.98
CA GLU A 113 -6.08 12.25 24.94
C GLU A 113 -5.13 12.57 23.78
N ILE A 114 -5.06 13.84 23.35
CA ILE A 114 -4.19 14.31 22.26
C ILE A 114 -2.71 14.01 22.56
N MET A 115 -2.26 14.19 23.79
CA MET A 115 -0.88 13.92 24.18
C MET A 115 -0.50 12.43 24.15
N ARG A 116 -1.50 11.53 24.11
CA ARG A 116 -1.32 10.07 24.20
C ARG A 116 -1.69 9.34 22.91
N ILE A 117 -2.52 9.93 22.06
CA ILE A 117 -2.94 9.36 20.77
C ILE A 117 -2.09 9.94 19.64
N LEU A 118 -1.31 9.08 18.98
CA LEU A 118 -0.28 9.50 18.03
C LEU A 118 -0.36 8.69 16.74
N ILE A 119 -0.07 9.31 15.59
CA ILE A 119 0.20 8.58 14.34
C ILE A 119 1.69 8.26 14.31
N LEU A 120 2.03 6.99 14.14
CA LEU A 120 3.42 6.53 14.04
C LEU A 120 3.53 5.43 12.97
N ALA A 121 4.61 5.43 12.20
CA ALA A 121 5.01 4.28 11.40
C ALA A 121 6.02 3.46 12.21
N LYS A 122 5.64 2.28 12.70
CA LYS A 122 6.53 1.39 13.44
C LYS A 122 6.31 -0.07 13.10
N ASN A 123 7.41 -0.75 12.81
CA ASN A 123 7.45 -2.19 12.66
C ASN A 123 7.04 -2.87 13.97
N ARG A 124 6.38 -4.03 13.85
CA ARG A 124 6.05 -4.88 14.99
C ARG A 124 6.41 -6.32 14.78
N HIS A 125 6.87 -6.90 15.87
CA HIS A 125 6.92 -8.34 16.01
C HIS A 125 5.53 -8.86 16.37
N LEU A 126 5.05 -9.84 15.62
CA LEU A 126 3.83 -10.58 15.91
C LEU A 126 4.15 -11.95 16.51
N SER A 127 3.25 -12.49 17.33
CA SER A 127 3.43 -13.82 17.93
C SER A 127 3.55 -14.91 16.85
N ARG A 128 4.50 -15.84 16.99
CA ARG A 128 4.61 -16.98 16.06
C ARG A 128 3.44 -17.94 16.30
N SER A 129 2.80 -18.43 15.24
CA SER A 129 1.85 -19.53 15.35
C SER A 129 2.54 -20.83 14.90
N PRO A 130 2.50 -21.91 15.69
CA PRO A 130 3.07 -23.19 15.29
C PRO A 130 2.24 -23.94 14.24
N THR A 131 1.01 -23.49 13.91
CA THR A 131 0.11 -24.19 12.98
C THR A 131 0.07 -23.51 11.61
N LEU A 132 0.72 -24.17 10.64
CA LEU A 132 0.73 -23.80 9.22
C LEU A 132 -0.25 -24.71 8.47
N SER A 133 -1.34 -24.14 7.95
CA SER A 133 -2.13 -24.84 6.92
C SER A 133 -1.51 -24.57 5.54
N PRO A 134 -1.20 -25.59 4.73
CA PRO A 134 -0.62 -25.43 3.40
C PRO A 134 -1.39 -24.43 2.52
N GLY A 135 -0.67 -23.58 1.77
CA GLY A 135 -1.26 -22.67 0.77
C GLY A 135 -1.78 -21.31 1.27
N LYS A 136 -1.55 -20.94 2.54
CA LYS A 136 -1.91 -19.60 3.07
C LYS A 136 -0.71 -18.62 3.04
N LYS A 137 -0.94 -17.30 3.26
CA LYS A 137 0.14 -16.29 3.27
C LYS A 137 1.15 -16.79 4.26
N PRO A 138 2.39 -16.46 3.98
CA PRO A 138 3.37 -16.38 5.01
C PRO A 138 2.96 -15.51 6.21
N VAL A 139 3.13 -16.10 7.40
CA VAL A 139 2.71 -15.57 8.69
C VAL A 139 3.84 -14.68 9.21
N ALA A 140 3.91 -13.45 8.70
CA ALA A 140 5.04 -12.55 8.93
C ALA A 140 5.35 -12.37 10.43
N TRP A 141 6.61 -12.63 10.81
CA TRP A 141 7.08 -12.40 12.19
C TRP A 141 7.28 -10.92 12.49
N ILE A 142 7.73 -10.15 11.49
CA ILE A 142 7.83 -8.70 11.55
C ILE A 142 6.91 -8.14 10.48
N LYS A 143 6.02 -7.23 10.85
CA LYS A 143 5.16 -6.49 9.91
C LYS A 143 5.38 -5.01 10.03
N GLU A 144 5.32 -4.33 8.88
CA GLU A 144 5.26 -2.89 8.75
C GLU A 144 3.87 -2.53 8.18
N PRO A 145 2.99 -1.95 9.00
CA PRO A 145 1.70 -1.45 8.52
C PRO A 145 1.90 -0.17 7.70
N ASP A 146 0.96 0.17 6.82
CA ASP A 146 1.03 1.40 6.04
C ASP A 146 0.80 2.63 6.92
N PHE A 147 -0.21 2.57 7.81
CA PHE A 147 -0.43 3.59 8.84
C PHE A 147 -0.83 2.96 10.17
N THR A 148 -0.56 3.67 11.27
CA THR A 148 -1.06 3.27 12.58
C THR A 148 -1.48 4.45 13.42
N ILE A 149 -2.46 4.20 14.28
CA ILE A 149 -2.75 5.04 15.43
C ILE A 149 -2.29 4.27 16.67
N CYS A 150 -1.46 4.92 17.46
CA CYS A 150 -0.85 4.40 18.66
C CYS A 150 -1.38 5.11 19.90
N PHE A 151 -1.41 4.38 21.01
CA PHE A 151 -1.53 4.94 22.35
C PHE A 151 -0.16 4.97 23.03
N LYS A 152 0.20 6.07 23.68
CA LYS A 152 1.46 6.21 24.40
C LYS A 152 1.24 6.83 25.77
N GLU A 153 1.60 6.09 26.81
CA GLU A 153 1.73 6.62 28.16
C GLU A 153 3.12 7.25 28.37
N LEU A 154 3.19 8.30 29.20
CA LEU A 154 4.45 8.98 29.51
C LEU A 154 5.46 8.00 30.12
N GLY A 155 6.68 7.97 29.59
CA GLY A 155 7.73 7.03 30.03
C GLY A 155 7.58 5.60 29.52
N HIS A 156 6.49 5.27 28.80
CA HIS A 156 6.26 3.93 28.27
C HIS A 156 6.40 3.86 26.74
N LYS A 157 6.56 2.63 26.25
CA LYS A 157 6.55 2.34 24.82
C LYS A 157 5.13 2.55 24.29
N ALA A 158 5.01 3.23 23.15
CA ALA A 158 3.74 3.32 22.44
C ALA A 158 3.22 1.92 22.07
N VAL A 159 1.91 1.71 22.12
CA VAL A 159 1.20 0.49 21.75
C VAL A 159 0.38 0.77 20.51
N ILE A 160 0.41 -0.12 19.52
CA ILE A 160 -0.37 0.06 18.29
C ILE A 160 -1.81 -0.37 18.56
N ARG A 161 -2.77 0.49 18.17
CA ARG A 161 -4.19 0.31 18.48
C ARG A 161 -5.04 0.12 17.24
N VAL A 162 -4.77 0.94 16.23
CA VAL A 162 -5.38 0.84 14.91
C VAL A 162 -4.27 0.67 13.87
N VAL A 163 -4.47 -0.25 12.94
CA VAL A 163 -3.60 -0.44 11.78
C VAL A 163 -4.38 -0.21 10.50
N PHE A 164 -3.71 0.34 9.51
CA PHE A 164 -4.22 0.52 8.16
C PHE A 164 -3.35 -0.28 7.20
N GLU A 165 -3.97 -1.02 6.30
CA GLU A 165 -3.31 -1.74 5.21
C GLU A 165 -3.98 -1.35 3.88
N ILE A 166 -3.19 -0.87 2.92
CA ILE A 166 -3.66 -0.30 1.66
C ILE A 166 -3.18 -1.18 0.51
N GLY A 167 -4.10 -1.88 -0.13
CA GLY A 167 -3.79 -2.70 -1.29
C GLY A 167 -4.15 -2.01 -2.59
N PHE A 168 -3.18 -1.41 -3.27
CA PHE A 168 -3.34 -1.03 -4.68
C PHE A 168 -3.08 -2.22 -5.60
N THR A 169 -1.88 -2.81 -5.50
CA THR A 169 -1.52 -4.02 -6.26
C THR A 169 -1.72 -5.32 -5.47
N GLU A 170 -2.05 -5.23 -4.19
CA GLU A 170 -2.31 -6.38 -3.34
C GLU A 170 -3.73 -6.91 -3.54
N SER A 171 -3.88 -8.24 -3.46
CA SER A 171 -5.19 -8.87 -3.58
C SER A 171 -6.02 -8.63 -2.31
N TYR A 172 -7.35 -8.64 -2.44
CA TYR A 172 -8.23 -8.57 -1.27
C TYR A 172 -7.94 -9.68 -0.24
N SER A 173 -7.63 -10.90 -0.73
CA SER A 173 -7.27 -12.02 0.14
C SER A 173 -5.95 -11.80 0.91
N ASP A 174 -5.02 -11.03 0.36
CA ASP A 174 -3.80 -10.63 1.04
C ASP A 174 -4.08 -9.65 2.17
N LEU A 175 -4.93 -8.65 1.93
CA LEU A 175 -5.33 -7.64 2.90
C LEU A 175 -6.12 -8.24 4.07
N LEU A 176 -7.11 -9.10 3.79
CA LEU A 176 -7.86 -9.81 4.85
C LEU A 176 -6.95 -10.60 5.79
N ARG A 177 -5.89 -11.14 5.22
CA ARG A 177 -4.92 -11.95 5.92
C ARG A 177 -3.98 -11.09 6.75
N ASP A 178 -3.62 -9.91 6.26
CA ASP A 178 -2.90 -8.91 7.06
C ASP A 178 -3.74 -8.43 8.24
N ALA A 179 -5.01 -8.05 8.01
CA ALA A 179 -5.95 -7.69 9.08
C ALA A 179 -6.10 -8.81 10.12
N SER A 180 -6.27 -10.06 9.65
CA SER A 180 -6.36 -11.23 10.53
C SER A 180 -5.08 -11.43 11.35
N GLN A 181 -3.90 -11.29 10.74
CA GLN A 181 -2.62 -11.41 11.46
C GLN A 181 -2.47 -10.33 12.53
N TRP A 182 -2.81 -9.08 12.23
CA TRP A 182 -2.78 -7.99 13.21
C TRP A 182 -3.70 -8.26 14.40
N LEU A 183 -4.94 -8.66 14.14
CA LEU A 183 -5.94 -8.88 15.19
C LEU A 183 -5.61 -10.12 16.05
N LEU A 184 -5.18 -11.22 15.43
CA LEU A 184 -4.93 -12.48 16.15
C LEU A 184 -3.56 -12.54 16.83
N ARG A 185 -2.54 -11.86 16.28
CA ARG A 185 -1.14 -12.10 16.65
C ARG A 185 -0.44 -10.91 17.28
N SER A 186 -1.13 -9.78 17.44
CA SER A 186 -0.61 -8.64 18.20
C SER A 186 -0.71 -8.80 19.72
N GLY A 187 -1.15 -9.97 20.21
CA GLY A 187 -1.38 -10.18 21.65
C GLY A 187 -2.51 -9.32 22.22
N GLY A 188 -3.44 -8.86 21.36
CA GLY A 188 -4.52 -7.96 21.74
C GLY A 188 -4.14 -6.48 21.79
N GLU A 189 -2.92 -6.11 21.38
CA GLU A 189 -2.52 -4.69 21.25
C GLU A 189 -3.40 -3.98 20.22
N VAL A 190 -3.57 -4.57 19.02
CA VAL A 190 -4.40 -4.02 17.95
C VAL A 190 -5.87 -4.34 18.19
N LYS A 191 -6.71 -3.31 18.27
CA LYS A 191 -8.17 -3.45 18.40
C LYS A 191 -8.91 -3.40 17.07
N LEU A 192 -8.35 -2.67 16.11
CA LEU A 192 -8.99 -2.40 14.85
C LEU A 192 -7.97 -2.49 13.71
N ALA A 193 -8.31 -3.27 12.68
CA ALA A 193 -7.59 -3.30 11.43
C ALA A 193 -8.48 -2.73 10.34
N ILE A 194 -8.00 -1.70 9.64
CA ILE A 194 -8.72 -1.05 8.55
C ILE A 194 -8.01 -1.43 7.27
N ILE A 195 -8.73 -2.06 6.34
CA ILE A 195 -8.18 -2.37 5.02
C ILE A 195 -8.80 -1.42 4.00
N ILE A 196 -7.95 -0.90 3.11
CA ILE A 196 -8.37 -0.10 1.97
C ILE A 196 -7.93 -0.86 0.72
N LYS A 197 -8.87 -1.22 -0.13
CA LYS A 197 -8.56 -1.80 -1.44
C LYS A 197 -8.78 -0.72 -2.49
N ILE A 198 -7.75 -0.49 -3.30
CA ILE A 198 -7.80 0.35 -4.49
C ILE A 198 -7.60 -0.58 -5.67
N ASP A 199 -8.54 -0.61 -6.60
CA ASP A 199 -8.51 -1.44 -7.80
C ASP A 199 -8.50 -0.55 -9.03
N GLU A 200 -7.57 -0.83 -9.94
CA GLU A 200 -7.45 -0.18 -11.24
C GLU A 200 -7.96 -1.12 -12.34
N ASP A 201 -8.81 -0.60 -13.24
CA ASP A 201 -9.18 -1.33 -14.46
C ASP A 201 -8.02 -1.34 -15.47
N LYS A 202 -7.06 -2.23 -15.22
CA LYS A 202 -5.91 -2.44 -16.10
C LYS A 202 -6.30 -2.97 -17.48
N ARG A 203 -7.46 -3.63 -17.60
CA ARG A 203 -7.94 -4.12 -18.89
C ARG A 203 -8.34 -2.95 -19.77
N GLN A 204 -9.13 -2.02 -19.23
CA GLN A 204 -9.51 -0.79 -19.92
C GLN A 204 -8.27 0.04 -20.28
N LEU A 205 -7.34 0.24 -19.34
CA LEU A 205 -6.09 0.95 -19.59
C LEU A 205 -5.32 0.32 -20.76
N HIS A 206 -5.15 -0.99 -20.74
CA HIS A 206 -4.42 -1.68 -21.81
C HIS A 206 -5.15 -1.63 -23.16
N CYS A 207 -6.49 -1.65 -23.19
CA CYS A 207 -7.24 -1.39 -24.42
C CYS A 207 -7.00 0.04 -24.93
N ARG A 208 -6.97 1.03 -24.03
CA ARG A 208 -6.70 2.44 -24.36
C ARG A 208 -5.28 2.63 -24.90
N GLN A 209 -4.28 2.00 -24.29
CA GLN A 209 -2.88 2.08 -24.72
C GLN A 209 -2.58 1.37 -26.05
N ARG A 210 -3.56 0.67 -26.62
CA ARG A 210 -3.47 0.06 -27.96
C ARG A 210 -4.11 0.90 -29.05
N THR A 211 -4.75 2.02 -28.71
CA THR A 211 -5.36 2.87 -29.74
C THR A 211 -4.30 3.69 -30.48
N GLU A 212 -4.66 4.11 -31.70
CA GLU A 212 -3.78 4.94 -32.53
C GLU A 212 -3.54 6.30 -31.88
N GLU A 213 -4.56 6.86 -31.21
CA GLU A 213 -4.45 8.15 -30.52
C GLU A 213 -3.40 8.10 -29.41
N PHE A 214 -3.41 7.05 -28.58
CA PHE A 214 -2.38 6.88 -27.54
C PHE A 214 -0.99 6.70 -28.16
N THR A 215 -0.87 5.84 -29.17
CA THR A 215 0.43 5.53 -29.79
C THR A 215 1.03 6.76 -30.46
N SER A 216 0.22 7.55 -31.15
CA SER A 216 0.63 8.84 -31.74
C SER A 216 1.03 9.84 -30.66
N GLY A 217 0.19 10.03 -29.63
CA GLY A 217 0.48 10.96 -28.54
C GLY A 217 1.76 10.59 -27.77
N LEU A 218 1.99 9.30 -27.53
CA LEU A 218 3.23 8.82 -26.92
C LEU A 218 4.45 9.12 -27.81
N SER A 219 4.33 8.89 -29.13
CA SER A 219 5.40 9.19 -30.08
C SER A 219 5.76 10.68 -30.07
N ASP A 220 4.75 11.56 -30.00
CA ASP A 220 4.95 13.00 -29.92
C ASP A 220 5.65 13.41 -28.62
N LEU A 221 5.22 12.86 -27.49
CA LEU A 221 5.84 13.08 -26.18
C LEU A 221 7.31 12.62 -26.15
N ILE A 222 7.62 11.44 -26.68
CA ILE A 222 9.01 10.93 -26.76
C ILE A 222 9.84 11.77 -27.73
N SER A 223 9.27 12.15 -28.88
CA SER A 223 9.97 13.03 -29.83
C SER A 223 10.35 14.37 -29.19
N LYS A 224 9.49 14.91 -28.33
CA LYS A 224 9.66 16.23 -27.72
C LYS A 224 10.52 16.20 -26.44
N TYR A 225 10.29 15.23 -25.57
CA TYR A 225 10.86 15.19 -24.22
C TYR A 225 11.75 13.97 -23.95
N GLY A 226 11.70 12.96 -24.82
CA GLY A 226 12.42 11.72 -24.63
C GLY A 226 13.93 11.87 -24.72
N ASP A 227 14.63 11.04 -23.94
CA ASP A 227 16.08 10.85 -24.02
C ASP A 227 16.49 9.92 -25.17
N ALA A 228 17.79 9.63 -25.28
CA ALA A 228 18.29 8.75 -26.32
C ALA A 228 17.75 7.31 -26.18
N GLU A 229 17.57 6.80 -24.96
CA GLU A 229 17.11 5.43 -24.70
C GLU A 229 15.66 5.24 -25.13
N SER A 230 14.75 6.11 -24.68
CA SER A 230 13.34 6.11 -25.05
C SER A 230 13.14 6.25 -26.57
N ARG A 231 13.81 7.22 -27.22
CA ARG A 231 13.74 7.40 -28.68
C ARG A 231 14.18 6.15 -29.43
N HIS A 232 15.27 5.51 -28.99
CA HIS A 232 15.74 4.26 -29.58
C HIS A 232 14.74 3.12 -29.39
N CYS A 233 14.22 2.91 -28.17
CA CYS A 233 13.27 1.84 -27.87
C CYS A 233 11.97 1.96 -28.68
N HIS A 234 11.56 3.17 -29.03
CA HIS A 234 10.34 3.46 -29.76
C HIS A 234 10.55 3.75 -31.26
N ASN A 235 11.78 3.59 -31.78
CA ASN A 235 12.14 3.89 -33.18
C ASN A 235 11.77 5.30 -33.63
N ILE A 236 11.98 6.30 -32.76
CA ILE A 236 11.67 7.71 -33.03
C ILE A 236 12.96 8.43 -33.43
N GLU A 237 12.96 9.02 -34.63
CA GLU A 237 14.09 9.79 -35.13
C GLU A 237 14.35 11.02 -34.25
N ALA A 238 15.61 11.28 -33.92
CA ALA A 238 16.00 12.38 -33.05
C ALA A 238 15.78 13.73 -33.74
N LYS A 239 14.71 14.43 -33.38
CA LYS A 239 14.44 15.82 -33.79
C LYS A 239 15.08 16.79 -32.81
N GLY A 240 16.41 16.89 -32.84
CA GLY A 240 17.18 17.87 -32.05
C GLY A 240 17.84 17.30 -30.79
N PRO A 241 18.55 18.16 -30.03
CA PRO A 241 19.35 17.74 -28.88
C PRO A 241 18.47 17.12 -27.79
N VAL A 242 19.04 16.17 -27.04
CA VAL A 242 18.39 15.64 -25.84
C VAL A 242 18.32 16.75 -24.80
N LEU A 243 17.11 17.06 -24.35
CA LEU A 243 16.92 18.05 -23.28
C LEU A 243 17.48 17.51 -21.97
N GLU A 244 18.19 18.37 -21.24
CA GLU A 244 18.67 18.05 -19.89
C GLU A 244 17.50 17.91 -18.92
N SER A 245 17.66 17.02 -17.94
CA SER A 245 16.68 16.83 -16.88
C SER A 245 16.57 18.11 -16.05
N SER A 246 15.41 18.76 -16.08
CA SER A 246 15.13 19.98 -15.33
C SER A 246 13.70 20.00 -14.81
N TYR A 247 13.44 20.78 -13.78
CA TYR A 247 12.10 20.96 -13.22
C TYR A 247 11.08 21.38 -14.29
N HIS A 248 11.41 22.38 -15.11
CA HIS A 248 10.52 22.89 -16.17
C HIS A 248 10.20 21.86 -17.26
N LEU A 249 11.14 20.95 -17.55
CA LEU A 249 10.87 19.85 -18.49
C LEU A 249 9.78 18.91 -17.95
N TYR A 250 9.83 18.58 -16.66
CA TYR A 250 8.84 17.70 -16.03
C TYR A 250 7.47 18.36 -15.90
N GLU A 251 7.42 19.66 -15.60
CA GLU A 251 6.20 20.47 -15.61
C GLU A 251 5.55 20.49 -17.02
N ALA A 252 6.38 20.60 -18.06
CA ALA A 252 5.92 20.55 -19.44
C ALA A 252 5.35 19.16 -19.81
N ILE A 253 6.01 18.07 -19.41
CA ILE A 253 5.46 16.71 -19.59
C ILE A 253 4.12 16.59 -18.86
N GLN A 254 4.06 17.00 -17.59
CA GLN A 254 2.86 16.88 -16.77
C GLN A 254 1.66 17.62 -17.35
N SER A 255 1.88 18.78 -17.99
CA SER A 255 0.80 19.55 -18.61
C SER A 255 0.32 19.01 -19.96
N GLU A 256 1.08 18.12 -20.61
CA GLU A 256 0.73 17.55 -21.93
C GLU A 256 0.21 16.11 -21.87
N ILE A 257 0.42 15.39 -20.77
CA ILE A 257 -0.14 14.05 -20.61
C ILE A 257 -1.63 14.07 -20.29
N THR A 258 -2.36 13.08 -20.82
CA THR A 258 -3.73 12.81 -20.43
C THR A 258 -3.75 11.68 -19.40
N ALA A 259 -4.26 11.93 -18.19
CA ALA A 259 -4.15 10.96 -17.09
C ALA A 259 -4.77 9.58 -17.42
N SER A 260 -5.89 9.54 -18.15
CA SER A 260 -6.58 8.29 -18.54
C SER A 260 -5.82 7.42 -19.55
N ASP A 261 -4.76 7.95 -20.16
CA ASP A 261 -3.86 7.18 -21.03
C ASP A 261 -2.83 6.36 -20.22
N TRP A 262 -2.62 6.75 -18.96
CA TRP A 262 -1.59 6.19 -18.08
C TRP A 262 -2.17 5.50 -16.85
N VAL A 263 -3.40 5.84 -16.45
CA VAL A 263 -4.10 5.25 -15.30
C VAL A 263 -5.51 4.85 -15.73
N GLY A 264 -5.84 3.57 -15.53
CA GLY A 264 -7.18 3.05 -15.77
C GLY A 264 -8.18 3.56 -14.74
N GLN A 265 -9.47 3.29 -14.97
CA GLN A 265 -10.49 3.69 -14.00
C GLN A 265 -10.20 3.10 -12.61
N ILE A 266 -10.23 3.96 -11.60
CA ILE A 266 -10.00 3.58 -10.20
C ILE A 266 -11.34 3.32 -9.50
N SER A 267 -11.39 2.22 -8.77
CA SER A 267 -12.40 1.94 -7.75
C SER A 267 -11.71 1.74 -6.40
N ALA A 268 -12.38 2.09 -5.32
CA ALA A 268 -11.81 1.95 -3.98
C ALA A 268 -12.89 1.69 -2.95
N TYR A 269 -12.58 0.88 -1.95
CA TYR A 269 -13.44 0.64 -0.79
C TYR A 269 -12.63 0.39 0.47
N LEU A 270 -13.29 0.55 1.61
CA LEU A 270 -12.74 0.36 2.94
C LEU A 270 -13.57 -0.65 3.74
N GLU A 271 -12.88 -1.46 4.54
CA GLU A 271 -13.49 -2.37 5.50
C GLU A 271 -12.80 -2.24 6.86
N MET A 272 -13.60 -2.27 7.94
CA MET A 272 -13.13 -2.20 9.31
C MET A 272 -13.25 -3.57 9.96
N TRP A 273 -12.17 -4.11 10.52
CA TRP A 273 -12.11 -5.45 11.08
C TRP A 273 -11.74 -5.40 12.56
N GLU A 274 -12.46 -6.15 13.37
CA GLU A 274 -12.23 -6.25 14.81
C GLU A 274 -12.27 -7.71 15.29
N MET A 275 -11.89 -7.94 16.55
CA MET A 275 -12.08 -9.25 17.17
C MET A 275 -13.51 -9.35 17.73
N ASN A 276 -14.27 -10.36 17.28
CA ASN A 276 -15.57 -10.73 17.83
C ASN A 276 -15.60 -12.24 18.12
N GLY A 277 -15.88 -12.64 19.35
CA GLY A 277 -15.92 -14.06 19.74
C GLY A 277 -14.59 -14.79 19.50
N GLY A 278 -13.45 -14.11 19.67
CA GLY A 278 -12.13 -14.71 19.45
C GLY A 278 -11.74 -14.88 17.96
N ARG A 279 -12.49 -14.28 17.03
CA ARG A 279 -12.20 -14.34 15.60
C ARG A 279 -12.25 -12.94 14.97
N PRO A 280 -11.43 -12.66 13.94
CA PRO A 280 -11.59 -11.46 13.12
C PRO A 280 -12.97 -11.45 12.46
N ALA A 281 -13.68 -10.34 12.58
CA ALA A 281 -14.98 -10.11 11.99
C ALA A 281 -15.07 -8.69 11.44
N LEU A 282 -15.84 -8.53 10.37
CA LEU A 282 -16.13 -7.22 9.80
C LEU A 282 -17.02 -6.42 10.77
N ARG A 283 -16.57 -5.22 11.11
CA ARG A 283 -17.34 -4.21 11.84
C ARG A 283 -18.23 -3.47 10.85
N GLY A 284 -19.52 -3.74 10.91
CA GLY A 284 -20.51 -3.12 10.02
C GLY A 284 -20.42 -3.65 8.60
N SER A 285 -20.63 -2.77 7.62
CA SER A 285 -20.55 -3.08 6.19
C SER A 285 -19.34 -2.43 5.53
N ARG A 286 -18.94 -2.96 4.37
CA ARG A 286 -18.02 -2.27 3.46
C ARG A 286 -18.49 -0.85 3.15
N ILE A 287 -17.54 0.06 3.01
CA ILE A 287 -17.76 1.46 2.63
C ILE A 287 -17.09 1.69 1.28
N ASP A 288 -17.90 1.94 0.24
CA ASP A 288 -17.38 2.30 -1.07
C ASP A 288 -16.88 3.76 -1.07
N ILE A 289 -15.72 3.99 -1.67
CA ILE A 289 -15.05 5.29 -1.73
C ILE A 289 -15.09 5.81 -3.17
N LEU A 290 -14.64 5.01 -4.13
CA LEU A 290 -14.68 5.32 -5.56
C LEU A 290 -15.38 4.20 -6.35
N PRO A 291 -16.22 4.54 -7.34
CA PRO A 291 -16.75 5.89 -7.61
C PRO A 291 -17.55 6.43 -6.40
N THR A 292 -17.79 7.74 -6.34
CA THR A 292 -18.52 8.35 -5.23
C THR A 292 -19.87 7.65 -5.05
N PRO A 293 -20.13 7.01 -3.89
CA PRO A 293 -21.38 6.30 -3.67
C PRO A 293 -22.55 7.30 -3.57
N SER A 294 -23.77 6.86 -3.88
CA SER A 294 -24.97 7.71 -3.77
C SER A 294 -25.25 8.17 -2.34
N ASN A 295 -24.80 7.40 -1.35
CA ASN A 295 -24.89 7.73 0.08
C ASN A 295 -23.50 7.63 0.72
N PRO A 296 -22.64 8.65 0.57
CA PRO A 296 -21.33 8.67 1.19
C PRO A 296 -21.43 8.60 2.71
N ARG A 297 -20.51 7.85 3.33
CA ARG A 297 -20.43 7.69 4.78
C ARG A 297 -18.98 7.76 5.22
N ASP A 298 -18.77 8.33 6.39
CA ASP A 298 -17.47 8.36 7.03
C ASP A 298 -17.38 7.21 8.05
N PRO A 299 -16.34 6.36 8.00
CA PRO A 299 -16.11 5.36 9.04
C PRO A 299 -15.73 6.02 10.36
N GLU A 300 -16.15 5.39 11.45
CA GLU A 300 -15.97 5.87 12.81
C GLU A 300 -15.00 4.98 13.59
N ILE A 301 -13.90 5.57 14.05
CA ILE A 301 -12.97 4.95 15.01
C ILE A 301 -13.40 5.39 16.40
N ARG A 302 -13.73 4.44 17.27
CA ARG A 302 -14.18 4.74 18.63
C ARG A 302 -12.97 5.07 19.50
N ILE A 303 -13.14 5.95 20.48
CA ILE A 303 -12.09 6.24 21.45
C ILE A 303 -11.63 4.96 22.20
N THR A 304 -12.56 4.01 22.37
CA THR A 304 -12.30 2.69 22.97
C THR A 304 -11.43 1.77 22.11
N ASP A 305 -11.33 2.03 20.80
CA ASP A 305 -10.33 1.39 19.94
C ASP A 305 -8.93 1.94 20.25
N LEU A 306 -8.85 3.24 20.53
CA LEU A 306 -7.61 3.99 20.71
C LEU A 306 -7.02 3.87 22.11
N ILE A 307 -7.84 3.80 23.16
CA ILE A 307 -7.38 3.77 24.55
C ILE A 307 -7.53 2.34 25.11
N PRO A 308 -6.42 1.69 25.53
CA PRO A 308 -6.50 0.41 26.24
C PRO A 308 -7.40 0.48 27.46
N GLU A 309 -8.19 -0.57 27.70
CA GLU A 309 -9.19 -0.61 28.76
C GLU A 309 -8.58 -0.41 30.15
N ASP A 310 -7.42 -1.03 30.41
CA ASP A 310 -6.63 -0.87 31.63
C ASP A 310 -6.03 0.53 31.82
N ARG A 311 -6.09 1.38 30.79
CA ARG A 311 -5.53 2.75 30.78
C ARG A 311 -6.60 3.84 30.76
N ARG A 312 -7.89 3.49 30.73
CA ARG A 312 -8.98 4.48 30.73
C ARG A 312 -9.06 5.27 32.03
N THR A 313 -8.63 4.67 33.14
CA THR A 313 -8.53 5.31 34.46
C THR A 313 -7.50 6.43 34.52
N LEU A 314 -6.64 6.58 33.51
CA LEU A 314 -5.70 7.70 33.40
C LEU A 314 -6.38 9.02 33.03
N PHE A 315 -7.66 8.99 32.65
CA PHE A 315 -8.42 10.15 32.21
C PHE A 315 -9.53 10.46 33.22
N THR A 316 -9.73 11.74 33.52
CA THR A 316 -10.89 12.21 34.30
C THR A 316 -12.12 12.13 33.42
N ASP A 317 -13.16 11.43 33.88
CA ASP A 317 -14.45 11.26 33.17
C ASP A 317 -14.32 10.78 31.71
N PRO A 318 -13.80 9.55 31.48
CA PRO A 318 -13.61 9.02 30.13
C PRO A 318 -14.97 8.87 29.42
N ASP A 319 -15.20 9.68 28.40
CA ASP A 319 -16.36 9.56 27.53
C ASP A 319 -16.10 8.53 26.43
N GLU A 320 -16.57 7.30 26.66
CA GLU A 320 -16.42 6.18 25.74
C GLU A 320 -17.26 6.30 24.46
N SER A 321 -18.20 7.26 24.41
CA SER A 321 -19.06 7.48 23.24
C SER A 321 -18.38 8.26 22.11
N LYS A 322 -17.22 8.87 22.39
CA LYS A 322 -16.46 9.63 21.39
C LYS A 322 -16.04 8.78 20.20
N THR A 323 -16.19 9.36 19.02
CA THR A 323 -15.78 8.76 17.74
C THR A 323 -15.01 9.75 16.89
N ILE A 324 -13.92 9.29 16.29
CA ILE A 324 -13.18 10.00 15.24
C ILE A 324 -13.73 9.54 13.89
N LYS A 325 -14.18 10.49 13.07
CA LYS A 325 -14.61 10.23 11.69
C LYS A 325 -13.42 10.36 10.74
N LEU A 326 -13.24 9.38 9.85
CA LEU A 326 -12.31 9.53 8.74
C LEU A 326 -13.05 10.25 7.60
N ASP A 327 -12.52 11.38 7.15
CA ASP A 327 -13.15 12.21 6.12
C ASP A 327 -13.05 11.55 4.73
N MET A 328 -14.05 10.77 4.35
CA MET A 328 -14.03 10.06 3.07
C MET A 328 -14.25 11.01 1.90
N SER A 329 -14.78 12.22 2.13
CA SER A 329 -14.86 13.25 1.08
C SER A 329 -13.48 13.74 0.71
N PHE A 330 -12.70 14.13 1.72
CA PHE A 330 -11.31 14.51 1.52
C PHE A 330 -10.49 13.36 0.92
N TYR A 331 -10.70 12.11 1.37
CA TYR A 331 -9.95 10.99 0.79
C TYR A 331 -10.28 10.76 -0.69
N ARG A 332 -11.54 10.94 -1.11
CA ARG A 332 -11.90 10.91 -2.55
C ARG A 332 -11.18 11.99 -3.33
N GLU A 333 -11.13 13.22 -2.81
CA GLU A 333 -10.39 14.32 -3.42
C GLU A 333 -8.89 13.99 -3.54
N ALA A 334 -8.28 13.48 -2.47
CA ALA A 334 -6.88 13.06 -2.47
C ALA A 334 -6.60 11.95 -3.49
N LEU A 335 -7.48 10.95 -3.62
CA LEU A 335 -7.38 9.92 -4.66
C LEU A 335 -7.49 10.52 -6.08
N ASN A 336 -8.38 11.48 -6.27
CA ASN A 336 -8.54 12.18 -7.55
C ASN A 336 -7.31 13.01 -7.93
N LEU A 337 -6.67 13.66 -6.96
CA LEU A 337 -5.42 14.40 -7.16
C LEU A 337 -4.22 13.46 -7.39
N ALA A 338 -4.20 12.30 -6.74
CA ALA A 338 -3.15 11.31 -6.88
C ALA A 338 -3.18 10.55 -8.23
N MET A 339 -4.31 10.54 -8.94
CA MET A 339 -4.42 9.91 -10.25
C MET A 339 -3.53 10.59 -11.31
N PRO A 340 -3.58 11.92 -11.52
CA PRO A 340 -2.63 12.65 -12.37
C PRO A 340 -1.17 12.43 -11.99
N ASP A 341 -0.83 12.42 -10.70
CA ASP A 341 0.57 12.21 -10.25
C ASP A 341 1.06 10.78 -10.55
N THR A 342 0.16 9.80 -10.41
CA THR A 342 0.44 8.42 -10.78
C THR A 342 0.62 8.30 -12.29
N ALA A 343 -0.25 8.95 -13.07
CA ALA A 343 -0.13 9.02 -14.52
C ALA A 343 1.20 9.65 -14.95
N PHE A 344 1.57 10.76 -14.33
CA PHE A 344 2.84 11.44 -14.58
C PHE A 344 4.04 10.55 -14.26
N THR A 345 4.03 9.89 -13.10
CA THR A 345 5.10 8.96 -12.72
C THR A 345 5.27 7.83 -13.74
N ARG A 346 4.15 7.27 -14.24
CA ARG A 346 4.16 6.24 -15.29
C ARG A 346 4.65 6.78 -16.64
N ALA A 347 4.19 7.97 -17.00
CA ALA A 347 4.58 8.64 -18.25
C ALA A 347 6.08 8.89 -18.29
N VAL A 348 6.64 9.49 -17.25
CA VAL A 348 8.07 9.77 -17.15
C VAL A 348 8.90 8.51 -17.25
N LYS A 349 8.47 7.38 -16.64
CA LYS A 349 9.19 6.10 -16.76
C LYS A 349 9.33 5.60 -18.20
N VAL A 350 8.37 5.94 -19.07
CA VAL A 350 8.40 5.55 -20.50
C VAL A 350 9.11 6.60 -21.34
N ILE A 351 8.82 7.88 -21.10
CA ILE A 351 9.36 9.01 -21.87
C ILE A 351 10.85 9.22 -21.55
N ARG A 352 11.26 9.04 -20.29
CA ARG A 352 12.62 9.27 -19.80
C ARG A 352 13.02 8.16 -18.81
N PRO A 353 13.25 6.93 -19.29
CA PRO A 353 13.69 5.85 -18.42
C PRO A 353 14.99 6.25 -17.69
N LEU A 354 15.11 5.88 -16.42
CA LEU A 354 16.34 6.14 -15.67
C LEU A 354 17.52 5.42 -16.35
N ASP A 355 18.59 6.16 -16.62
CA ASP A 355 19.84 5.65 -17.21
C ASP A 355 20.26 4.36 -16.49
N LYS A 356 20.10 3.21 -17.15
CA LYS A 356 20.41 1.88 -16.57
C LYS A 356 21.91 1.67 -16.26
N GLY A 357 22.78 2.63 -16.58
CA GLY A 357 24.22 2.42 -16.72
C GLY A 357 25.16 3.34 -15.93
N ARG A 358 24.69 4.25 -15.06
CA ARG A 358 25.60 5.23 -14.39
C ARG A 358 25.67 5.20 -12.86
N GLU A 359 24.87 4.38 -12.17
CA GLU A 359 24.96 4.27 -10.70
C GLU A 359 26.06 3.31 -10.20
N GLY A 360 26.95 2.84 -11.09
CA GLY A 360 28.01 1.88 -10.77
C GLY A 360 29.43 2.32 -11.12
N ALA A 361 29.66 3.60 -11.44
CA ALA A 361 31.01 4.15 -11.66
C ALA A 361 31.53 4.85 -10.41
#